data_AF-Q94841-F1
#
_entry.id   AF-Q94841-F1
#
_cell.length_a   1.000
_cell.length_b   1.000
_cell.length_c   1.000
_cell.angle_alpha   90.00
_cell.angle_beta   90.00
_cell.angle_gamma   90.00
#
_symmetry.space_group_name_H-M   'P 1'
#
loop_
_entity.id
_entity.type
_entity.pdbx_description
1 polymer ?
#
loop_
_entity_poly.entity_id
_entity_poly.type
_entity_poly.pdbx_seq_one_letter_code
_entity_poly.pdbx_strand_id
1 'polypeptide(L)'
;MIGTSTRGKCARKMSDAPLNAALLRNAFEVVQDTKEAIICLTDEWLDYTCNKTMEQALHETKLHRLYLEHPLKNEVAQVQFIDKAFEYHGEVGSVDQEMPRILAALNVLDDFVKHLKLTGEFASASREYTHKHISEKVSHNVVKALELSQLEECATPDYKFNERHATLQFAAYAETIKVLTIVEHIYGKWTAD
;
A
#
# COMPACT_ATOMS: atom_id res chain seq x y z
N MET A 1 29.76 -4.31 -20.78
CA MET A 1 28.39 -4.47 -21.34
C MET A 1 27.44 -3.77 -20.40
N ILE A 2 26.88 -2.63 -20.83
CA ILE A 2 25.97 -1.81 -20.04
C ILE A 2 24.60 -2.49 -20.12
N GLY A 3 24.23 -3.25 -19.08
CA GLY A 3 22.89 -3.79 -18.95
C GLY A 3 21.93 -2.64 -18.74
N THR A 4 21.06 -2.37 -19.71
CA THR A 4 19.92 -1.46 -19.54
C THR A 4 19.05 -1.99 -18.41
N SER A 5 19.04 -1.30 -17.28
CA SER A 5 18.19 -1.61 -16.13
C SER A 5 16.72 -1.59 -16.56
N THR A 6 16.05 -2.73 -16.47
CA THR A 6 14.59 -2.88 -16.67
C THR A 6 13.79 -2.51 -15.42
N ARG A 7 14.44 -1.96 -14.37
CA ARG A 7 13.80 -1.61 -13.09
C ARG A 7 12.74 -0.53 -13.27
N GLY A 8 11.59 -0.73 -12.63
CA GLY A 8 10.45 0.20 -12.68
C GLY A 8 9.69 0.24 -14.02
N LYS A 9 10.01 -0.64 -14.98
CA LYS A 9 9.24 -0.77 -16.23
C LYS A 9 8.33 -1.97 -16.16
N CYS A 10 7.07 -1.80 -16.53
CA CYS A 10 6.20 -2.95 -16.76
C CYS A 10 6.58 -3.63 -18.08
N ALA A 11 6.50 -4.96 -18.13
CA ALA A 11 6.98 -5.76 -19.27
C ALA A 11 6.25 -5.45 -20.60
N ARG A 12 5.09 -4.77 -20.52
CA ARG A 12 4.33 -4.25 -21.66
C ARG A 12 3.86 -2.82 -21.39
N LYS A 13 3.64 -2.06 -22.47
CA LYS A 13 2.87 -0.81 -22.39
C LYS A 13 1.45 -1.20 -21.96
N MET A 14 0.85 -0.41 -21.06
CA MET A 14 -0.56 -0.55 -20.76
C MET A 14 -1.38 -0.51 -22.06
N SER A 15 -2.47 -1.28 -22.09
CA SER A 15 -3.40 -1.26 -23.20
C SER A 15 -4.02 0.13 -23.33
N ASP A 16 -4.07 0.69 -24.54
CA ASP A 16 -4.82 1.93 -24.82
C ASP A 16 -6.36 1.66 -24.85
N ALA A 17 -6.78 0.43 -24.50
CA ALA A 17 -8.19 0.05 -24.42
C ALA A 17 -8.89 0.78 -23.25
N PRO A 18 -10.19 1.09 -23.38
CA PRO A 18 -10.96 1.65 -22.28
C PRO A 18 -10.88 0.78 -21.03
N LEU A 19 -10.90 1.43 -19.88
CA LEU A 19 -10.91 0.75 -18.59
C LEU A 19 -12.08 -0.23 -18.51
N ASN A 20 -11.79 -1.49 -18.19
CA ASN A 20 -12.85 -2.50 -18.06
C ASN A 20 -13.60 -2.27 -16.74
N ALA A 21 -14.87 -1.85 -16.83
CA ALA A 21 -15.68 -1.50 -15.67
C ALA A 21 -15.85 -2.65 -14.66
N ALA A 22 -15.90 -3.91 -15.12
CA ALA A 22 -16.01 -5.06 -14.22
C ALA A 22 -14.69 -5.30 -13.46
N LEU A 23 -13.55 -5.17 -14.14
CA LEU A 23 -12.23 -5.27 -13.50
C LEU A 23 -11.99 -4.10 -12.53
N LEU A 24 -12.39 -2.88 -12.91
CA LEU A 24 -12.28 -1.72 -12.02
C LEU A 24 -13.10 -1.93 -10.75
N ARG A 25 -14.36 -2.35 -10.88
CA ARG A 25 -15.21 -2.62 -9.70
C ARG A 25 -14.61 -3.69 -8.80
N ASN A 26 -14.11 -4.79 -9.39
CA ASN A 26 -13.46 -5.84 -8.61
C ASN A 26 -12.19 -5.33 -7.90
N ALA A 27 -11.36 -4.55 -8.58
CA ALA A 27 -10.16 -3.96 -7.98
C ALA A 27 -10.51 -2.97 -6.86
N PHE A 28 -11.57 -2.17 -7.04
CA PHE A 28 -12.09 -1.27 -6.01
C PHE A 28 -12.54 -2.02 -4.75
N GLU A 29 -13.42 -3.01 -4.90
CA GLU A 29 -13.90 -3.84 -3.78
C GLU A 29 -12.73 -4.53 -3.04
N VAL A 30 -11.76 -5.09 -3.77
CA VAL A 30 -10.59 -5.73 -3.16
C VAL A 30 -9.73 -4.74 -2.38
N VAL A 31 -9.53 -3.52 -2.87
CA VAL A 31 -8.80 -2.47 -2.15
C VAL A 31 -9.52 -2.10 -0.86
N GLN A 32 -10.85 -1.93 -0.90
CA GLN A 32 -11.66 -1.62 0.28
C GLN A 32 -11.54 -2.70 1.36
N ASP A 33 -11.84 -3.96 1.00
CA ASP A 33 -11.77 -5.11 1.89
C ASP A 33 -10.36 -5.30 2.47
N THR A 34 -9.33 -5.05 1.64
CA THR A 34 -7.94 -5.16 2.06
C THR A 34 -7.58 -4.07 3.07
N LYS A 35 -7.94 -2.81 2.77
CA LYS A 35 -7.69 -1.67 3.66
C LYS A 35 -8.30 -1.94 5.03
N GLU A 36 -9.58 -2.30 5.07
CA GLU A 36 -10.29 -2.62 6.31
C GLU A 36 -9.65 -3.79 7.07
N ALA A 37 -9.32 -4.87 6.37
CA ALA A 37 -8.70 -6.03 7.01
C ALA A 37 -7.30 -5.71 7.58
N ILE A 38 -6.49 -4.89 6.91
CA ILE A 38 -5.18 -4.47 7.43
C ILE A 38 -5.35 -3.57 8.64
N ILE A 39 -6.34 -2.68 8.65
CA ILE A 39 -6.67 -1.86 9.84
C ILE A 39 -7.02 -2.77 11.01
N CYS A 40 -7.94 -3.73 10.83
CA CYS A 40 -8.35 -4.67 11.89
C CYS A 40 -7.17 -5.49 12.41
N LEU A 41 -6.40 -6.12 11.51
CA LEU A 41 -5.22 -6.92 11.88
C LEU A 41 -4.17 -6.10 12.63
N THR A 42 -3.99 -4.83 12.25
CA THR A 42 -3.03 -3.93 12.92
C THR A 42 -3.55 -3.52 14.30
N ASP A 43 -4.84 -3.22 14.45
CA ASP A 43 -5.42 -2.84 15.73
C ASP A 43 -5.42 -4.02 16.72
N GLU A 44 -5.80 -5.22 16.28
CA GLU A 44 -5.69 -6.46 17.08
C GLU A 44 -4.26 -6.73 17.54
N TRP A 45 -3.29 -6.55 16.64
CA TRP A 45 -1.88 -6.70 16.97
C TRP A 45 -1.40 -5.65 17.99
N LEU A 46 -1.80 -4.39 17.85
CA LEU A 46 -1.45 -3.33 18.80
C LEU A 46 -2.06 -3.57 20.19
N ASP A 47 -3.33 -3.98 20.24
CA ASP A 47 -4.02 -4.33 21.48
C ASP A 47 -3.31 -5.49 22.19
N TYR A 48 -3.08 -6.59 21.46
CA TYR A 48 -2.46 -7.80 22.03
C TYR A 48 -1.02 -7.59 22.49
N THR A 49 -0.22 -6.80 21.75
CA THR A 49 1.23 -6.67 22.02
C THR A 49 1.59 -5.53 22.94
N CYS A 50 0.82 -4.45 22.96
CA CYS A 50 1.17 -3.26 23.71
C CYS A 50 -0.03 -2.50 24.31
N ASN A 51 -1.24 -3.05 24.25
CA ASN A 51 -2.48 -2.46 24.78
C ASN A 51 -2.69 -1.03 24.28
N LYS A 52 -2.58 -0.85 22.95
CA LYS A 52 -2.74 0.43 22.26
C LYS A 52 -3.75 0.32 21.14
N THR A 53 -4.42 1.44 20.89
CA THR A 53 -5.24 1.67 19.69
C THR A 53 -4.40 2.18 18.52
N MET A 54 -4.92 2.04 17.30
CA MET A 54 -4.36 2.69 16.10
C MET A 54 -4.09 4.18 16.31
N GLU A 55 -5.03 4.92 16.91
CA GLU A 55 -4.90 6.37 17.14
C GLU A 55 -3.70 6.71 18.04
N GLN A 56 -3.54 5.97 19.14
CA GLN A 56 -2.40 6.15 20.05
C GLN A 56 -1.07 5.84 19.35
N ALA A 57 -1.01 4.75 18.59
CA ALA A 57 0.19 4.38 17.84
C ALA A 57 0.56 5.41 16.76
N LEU A 58 -0.42 5.93 16.01
CA LEU A 58 -0.22 7.04 15.07
C LEU A 58 0.29 8.31 15.78
N HIS A 59 -0.27 8.64 16.93
CA HIS A 59 0.17 9.80 17.71
C HIS A 59 1.62 9.67 18.19
N GLU A 60 2.00 8.53 18.74
CA GLU A 60 3.36 8.27 19.22
C GLU A 60 4.41 8.33 18.10
N THR A 61 4.03 7.86 16.91
CA THR A 61 4.91 7.81 15.74
C THR A 61 4.90 9.07 14.90
N LYS A 62 4.13 10.11 15.23
CA LYS A 62 3.99 11.34 14.41
C LYS A 62 5.32 12.03 14.05
N LEU A 63 6.34 11.89 14.89
CA LEU A 63 7.69 12.47 14.69
C LEU A 63 8.67 11.48 14.05
N HIS A 64 8.32 10.20 14.02
CA HIS A 64 9.09 9.13 13.40
C HIS A 64 8.50 8.85 12.03
N ARG A 65 9.16 9.37 10.99
CA ARG A 65 8.71 9.17 9.61
C ARG A 65 9.44 7.98 8.99
N LEU A 66 8.67 7.11 8.33
CA LEU A 66 9.21 5.98 7.57
C LEU A 66 10.04 6.45 6.36
N TYR A 67 9.66 7.58 5.75
CA TYR A 67 10.30 8.10 4.54
C TYR A 67 10.40 7.08 3.39
N LEU A 68 9.40 6.21 3.25
CA LEU A 68 9.33 5.27 2.13
C LEU A 68 9.22 6.05 0.81
N GLU A 69 10.11 5.76 -0.14
CA GLU A 69 10.08 6.37 -1.47
C GLU A 69 9.17 5.56 -2.40
N HIS A 70 8.07 6.15 -2.85
CA HIS A 70 7.19 5.58 -3.88
C HIS A 70 6.41 6.71 -4.59
N PRO A 71 5.81 6.46 -5.78
CA PRO A 71 5.16 7.50 -6.59
C PRO A 71 3.94 8.20 -5.99
N LEU A 72 3.41 7.70 -4.87
CA LEU A 72 2.26 8.26 -4.15
C LEU A 72 2.64 8.91 -2.80
N LYS A 73 3.94 9.14 -2.56
CA LYS A 73 4.45 9.65 -1.27
C LYS A 73 3.89 11.03 -0.89
N ASN A 74 3.63 11.88 -1.88
CA ASN A 74 3.11 13.22 -1.62
C ASN A 74 1.64 13.18 -1.20
N GLU A 75 0.88 12.26 -1.76
CA GLU A 75 -0.51 11.98 -1.43
C GLU A 75 -0.61 11.32 -0.05
N VAL A 76 0.31 10.41 0.29
CA VAL A 76 0.39 9.78 1.62
C VAL A 76 0.50 10.82 2.74
N ALA A 77 1.21 11.93 2.49
CA ALA A 77 1.33 13.03 3.46
C ALA A 77 0.02 13.80 3.69
N GLN A 78 -0.96 13.64 2.80
CA GLN A 78 -2.28 14.29 2.85
C GLN A 78 -3.36 13.38 3.42
N VAL A 79 -3.09 12.08 3.58
CA VAL A 79 -4.03 11.13 4.21
C VAL A 79 -4.14 11.43 5.70
N GLN A 80 -5.37 11.63 6.16
CA GLN A 80 -5.68 11.94 7.57
C GLN A 80 -6.37 10.77 8.24
N PHE A 81 -6.21 10.66 9.56
CA PHE A 81 -6.96 9.72 10.38
C PHE A 81 -8.00 10.52 11.17
N ILE A 82 -9.27 10.39 10.80
CA ILE A 82 -10.41 11.15 11.34
C ILE A 82 -11.51 10.14 11.68
N ASP A 83 -12.11 10.26 12.87
CA ASP A 83 -13.24 9.43 13.30
C ASP A 83 -13.02 7.91 13.09
N LYS A 84 -11.79 7.44 13.37
CA LYS A 84 -11.32 6.05 13.20
C LYS A 84 -11.18 5.56 11.76
N ALA A 85 -11.24 6.46 10.78
CA ALA A 85 -11.06 6.15 9.36
C ALA A 85 -9.85 6.89 8.78
N PHE A 86 -9.23 6.28 7.76
CA PHE A 86 -8.25 6.96 6.92
C PHE A 86 -8.97 7.60 5.74
N GLU A 87 -8.74 8.89 5.54
CA GLU A 87 -9.43 9.69 4.53
C GLU A 87 -8.44 10.43 3.62
N TYR A 88 -8.78 10.50 2.33
CA TYR A 88 -8.04 11.23 1.30
C TYR A 88 -9.03 11.90 0.34
N HIS A 89 -8.76 13.17 0.00
CA HIS A 89 -9.65 13.99 -0.85
C HIS A 89 -8.89 14.74 -1.94
N GLY A 90 -7.73 14.24 -2.36
CA GLY A 90 -6.96 14.87 -3.42
C GLY A 90 -7.59 14.72 -4.80
N GLU A 91 -7.03 15.45 -5.77
CA GLU A 91 -7.43 15.37 -7.17
C GLU A 91 -7.07 13.99 -7.76
N VAL A 92 -7.85 13.57 -8.76
CA VAL A 92 -7.66 12.30 -9.47
C VAL A 92 -7.38 12.59 -10.94
N GLY A 93 -6.22 12.13 -11.43
CA GLY A 93 -5.83 12.24 -12.83
C GLY A 93 -6.51 11.21 -13.73
N SER A 94 -6.08 11.19 -15.00
CA SER A 94 -6.55 10.17 -15.95
C SER A 94 -5.97 8.79 -15.63
N VAL A 95 -6.62 7.75 -16.15
CA VAL A 95 -6.16 6.34 -16.02
C VAL A 95 -4.69 6.19 -16.41
N ASP A 96 -4.28 6.75 -17.55
CA ASP A 96 -2.91 6.67 -18.06
C ASP A 96 -1.88 7.35 -17.17
N GLN A 97 -2.30 8.35 -16.39
CA GLN A 97 -1.44 9.06 -15.45
C GLN A 97 -1.32 8.32 -14.11
N GLU A 98 -2.43 7.81 -13.59
CA GLU A 98 -2.47 7.25 -12.24
C GLU A 98 -2.10 5.77 -12.19
N MET A 99 -2.54 4.93 -13.14
CA MET A 99 -2.30 3.48 -13.06
C MET A 99 -0.82 3.09 -12.98
N PRO A 100 0.11 3.70 -13.75
CA PRO A 100 1.54 3.43 -13.58
C PRO A 100 2.04 3.77 -12.17
N ARG A 101 1.53 4.84 -11.56
CA ARG A 101 1.89 5.28 -10.21
C ARG A 101 1.33 4.33 -9.15
N ILE A 102 0.08 3.88 -9.32
CA ILE A 102 -0.58 2.89 -8.47
C ILE A 102 0.19 1.57 -8.50
N LEU A 103 0.46 1.03 -9.69
CA LEU A 103 1.22 -0.21 -9.84
C LEU A 103 2.59 -0.12 -9.20
N ALA A 104 3.34 0.94 -9.47
CA ALA A 104 4.66 1.14 -8.90
C ALA A 104 4.61 1.26 -7.37
N ALA A 105 3.64 2.01 -6.81
CA ALA A 105 3.49 2.13 -5.37
C ALA A 105 3.10 0.81 -4.70
N LEU A 106 2.15 0.05 -5.27
CA LEU A 106 1.75 -1.25 -4.73
C LEU A 106 2.88 -2.27 -4.80
N ASN A 107 3.68 -2.28 -5.88
CA ASN A 107 4.87 -3.14 -5.96
C ASN A 107 5.94 -2.77 -4.92
N VAL A 108 6.17 -1.47 -4.66
CA VAL A 108 7.06 -1.03 -3.57
C VAL A 108 6.54 -1.54 -2.23
N LEU A 109 5.25 -1.41 -1.95
CA LEU A 109 4.68 -1.89 -0.69
C LEU A 109 4.75 -3.41 -0.56
N ASP A 110 4.45 -4.14 -1.62
CA ASP A 110 4.51 -5.60 -1.63
C ASP A 110 5.92 -6.09 -1.30
N ASP A 111 6.92 -5.55 -2.02
CA ASP A 111 8.32 -5.89 -1.77
C ASP A 111 8.77 -5.44 -0.37
N PHE A 112 8.42 -4.23 0.04
CA PHE A 112 8.81 -3.66 1.33
C PHE A 112 8.23 -4.45 2.51
N VAL A 113 6.94 -4.79 2.46
CA VAL A 113 6.29 -5.59 3.50
C VAL A 113 6.89 -6.99 3.51
N LYS A 114 7.02 -7.68 2.37
CA LYS A 114 7.61 -9.05 2.32
C LYS A 114 9.02 -9.14 2.91
N HIS A 115 9.83 -8.12 2.70
CA HIS A 115 11.23 -8.10 3.16
C HIS A 115 11.43 -7.39 4.49
N LEU A 116 10.36 -6.95 5.14
CA LEU A 116 10.44 -6.27 6.42
C LEU A 116 11.01 -7.23 7.47
N LYS A 117 12.22 -6.92 7.96
CA LYS A 117 12.85 -7.71 9.01
C LYS A 117 12.07 -7.52 10.31
N LEU A 118 11.38 -8.59 10.72
CA LEU A 118 10.67 -8.63 11.99
C LEU A 118 11.67 -8.78 13.15
N THR A 119 12.38 -7.72 13.50
CA THR A 119 13.33 -7.70 14.64
C THR A 119 12.66 -7.23 15.94
N GLY A 120 13.22 -7.60 17.09
CA GLY A 120 12.73 -7.26 18.44
C GLY A 120 12.46 -8.48 19.33
N GLU A 121 12.39 -8.27 20.65
CA GLU A 121 12.20 -9.33 21.68
C GLU A 121 10.90 -10.13 21.55
N PHE A 122 9.98 -9.71 20.69
CA PHE A 122 8.69 -10.35 20.47
C PHE A 122 8.54 -10.82 19.02
N ALA A 123 9.43 -11.72 18.58
CA ALA A 123 9.11 -12.62 17.47
C ALA A 123 8.03 -13.63 17.93
N SER A 124 6.82 -13.13 18.18
CA SER A 124 5.68 -13.95 18.60
C SER A 124 4.96 -14.49 17.36
N ALA A 125 4.36 -15.68 17.48
CA ALA A 125 3.57 -16.29 16.40
C ALA A 125 2.43 -15.37 15.91
N SER A 126 1.84 -14.55 16.79
CA SER A 126 0.82 -13.55 16.45
C SER A 126 1.35 -12.47 15.48
N ARG A 127 2.59 -12.01 15.69
CA ARG A 127 3.25 -11.04 14.83
C ARG A 127 3.51 -11.61 13.43
N GLU A 128 4.03 -12.84 13.36
CA GLU A 128 4.28 -13.53 12.09
C GLU A 128 2.98 -13.81 11.32
N TYR A 129 1.92 -14.20 12.04
CA TYR A 129 0.59 -14.41 11.47
C TYR A 129 0.01 -13.12 10.87
N THR A 130 0.00 -12.03 11.66
CA THR A 130 -0.44 -10.70 11.22
C THR A 130 0.34 -10.26 9.99
N HIS A 131 1.66 -10.41 10.04
CA HIS A 131 2.54 -10.01 8.95
C HIS A 131 2.29 -10.80 7.67
N LYS A 132 2.17 -12.12 7.76
CA LYS A 132 1.86 -12.98 6.63
C LYS A 132 0.56 -12.56 5.95
N HIS A 133 -0.51 -12.35 6.71
CA HIS A 133 -1.81 -11.98 6.13
C HIS A 133 -1.83 -10.58 5.52
N ILE A 134 -1.14 -9.61 6.14
CA ILE A 134 -1.00 -8.28 5.53
C ILE A 134 -0.20 -8.40 4.22
N SER A 135 0.91 -9.14 4.21
CA SER A 135 1.72 -9.37 3.00
C SER A 135 0.91 -10.01 1.85
N GLU A 136 0.16 -11.08 2.14
CA GLU A 136 -0.72 -11.74 1.16
C GLU A 136 -1.77 -10.79 0.58
N LYS A 137 -2.37 -9.94 1.44
CA LYS A 137 -3.36 -8.95 1.02
C LYS A 137 -2.75 -7.86 0.13
N VAL A 138 -1.55 -7.37 0.43
CA VAL A 138 -0.85 -6.40 -0.42
C VAL A 138 -0.52 -7.02 -1.79
N SER A 139 -0.01 -8.25 -1.82
CA SER A 139 0.23 -8.99 -3.07
C SER A 139 -1.04 -9.11 -3.92
N HIS A 140 -2.19 -9.39 -3.31
CA HIS A 140 -3.45 -9.50 -4.03
C HIS A 140 -3.85 -8.17 -4.71
N ASN A 141 -3.59 -7.02 -4.08
CA ASN A 141 -3.84 -5.71 -4.69
C ASN A 141 -2.93 -5.43 -5.89
N VAL A 142 -1.67 -5.89 -5.85
CA VAL A 142 -0.77 -5.83 -7.02
C VAL A 142 -1.37 -6.63 -8.18
N VAL A 143 -1.83 -7.85 -7.94
CA VAL A 143 -2.47 -8.70 -8.97
C VAL A 143 -3.68 -7.99 -9.58
N LYS A 144 -4.54 -7.38 -8.75
CA LYS A 144 -5.73 -6.67 -9.24
C LYS A 144 -5.39 -5.43 -10.05
N ALA A 145 -4.38 -4.67 -9.65
CA ALA A 145 -3.90 -3.54 -10.44
C ALA A 145 -3.28 -3.98 -11.78
N LEU A 146 -2.58 -5.13 -11.81
CA LEU A 146 -2.02 -5.71 -13.03
C LEU A 146 -3.13 -6.19 -13.98
N GLU A 147 -4.13 -6.91 -13.46
CA GLU A 147 -5.33 -7.32 -14.20
C GLU A 147 -6.05 -6.11 -14.82
N LEU A 148 -6.30 -5.07 -14.01
CA LEU A 148 -6.95 -3.84 -14.46
C LEU A 148 -6.15 -3.14 -15.58
N SER A 149 -4.83 -3.17 -15.48
CA SER A 149 -3.91 -2.58 -16.46
C SER A 149 -3.64 -3.47 -17.68
N GLN A 150 -4.18 -4.71 -17.69
CA GLN A 150 -3.89 -5.74 -18.68
C GLN A 150 -2.38 -6.05 -18.81
N LEU A 151 -1.69 -6.09 -17.68
CA LEU A 151 -0.26 -6.39 -17.57
C LEU A 151 -0.05 -7.72 -16.85
N GLU A 152 0.99 -8.45 -17.26
CA GLU A 152 1.37 -9.71 -16.59
C GLU A 152 2.27 -9.44 -15.37
N GLU A 153 3.20 -8.49 -15.51
CA GLU A 153 4.14 -8.11 -14.45
C GLU A 153 4.53 -6.64 -14.55
N CYS A 154 4.94 -6.07 -13.41
CA CYS A 154 5.62 -4.79 -13.36
C CYS A 154 6.83 -4.86 -12.43
N ALA A 155 7.99 -4.40 -12.91
CA ALA A 155 9.19 -4.42 -12.09
C ALA A 155 9.04 -3.46 -10.91
N THR A 156 9.34 -3.94 -9.70
CA THR A 156 9.44 -3.09 -8.51
C THR A 156 10.51 -2.01 -8.74
N PRO A 157 10.18 -0.72 -8.58
CA PRO A 157 11.19 0.33 -8.67
C PRO A 157 12.11 0.29 -7.44
N ASP A 158 13.33 0.79 -7.58
CA ASP A 158 14.21 0.97 -6.42
C ASP A 158 13.56 1.97 -5.45
N TYR A 159 13.56 1.64 -4.16
CA TYR A 159 13.03 2.50 -3.10
C TYR A 159 13.97 2.57 -1.90
N LYS A 160 13.83 3.63 -1.12
CA LYS A 160 14.53 3.84 0.15
C LYS A 160 13.52 4.07 1.25
N PHE A 161 13.93 3.77 2.48
CA PHE A 161 13.17 4.08 3.67
C PHE A 161 14.11 4.26 4.86
N ASN A 162 13.58 4.78 5.96
CA ASN A 162 14.27 4.91 7.23
C ASN A 162 14.28 3.58 7.97
N GLU A 163 15.32 2.78 7.74
CA GLU A 163 15.53 1.47 8.40
C GLU A 163 15.61 1.56 9.94
N ARG A 164 15.93 2.74 10.49
CA ARG A 164 16.08 2.98 11.94
C ARG A 164 14.78 3.42 12.61
N HIS A 165 13.64 3.26 11.93
CA HIS A 165 12.34 3.61 12.50
C HIS A 165 12.05 2.78 13.76
N ALA A 166 11.73 3.46 14.88
CA ALA A 166 11.57 2.81 16.19
C ALA A 166 10.48 1.72 16.19
N THR A 167 9.42 1.93 15.41
CA THR A 167 8.29 0.99 15.22
C THR A 167 8.11 0.64 13.74
N LEU A 168 9.18 0.19 13.09
CA LEU A 168 9.23 -0.01 11.64
C LEU A 168 8.05 -0.81 11.06
N GLN A 169 7.63 -1.89 11.74
CA GLN A 169 6.50 -2.71 11.29
C GLN A 169 5.18 -1.95 11.30
N PHE A 170 4.87 -1.24 12.40
CA PHE A 170 3.66 -0.41 12.48
C PHE A 170 3.69 0.67 11.39
N ALA A 171 4.84 1.34 11.22
CA ALA A 171 4.99 2.36 10.19
C ALA A 171 4.77 1.82 8.78
N ALA A 172 5.21 0.60 8.50
CA ALA A 172 4.95 -0.08 7.23
C ALA A 172 3.45 -0.34 7.02
N TYR A 173 2.74 -0.83 8.03
CA TYR A 173 1.30 -1.08 7.92
C TYR A 173 0.50 0.22 7.77
N ALA A 174 0.86 1.25 8.53
CA ALA A 174 0.25 2.56 8.40
C ALA A 174 0.48 3.17 7.00
N GLU A 175 1.70 3.04 6.44
CA GLU A 175 2.00 3.48 5.07
C GLU A 175 1.16 2.71 4.04
N THR A 176 1.06 1.39 4.19
CA THR A 176 0.23 0.54 3.33
C THR A 176 -1.23 0.96 3.36
N ILE A 177 -1.82 1.17 4.55
CA ILE A 177 -3.21 1.63 4.69
C ILE A 177 -3.41 2.98 3.99
N LYS A 178 -2.47 3.92 4.14
CA LYS A 178 -2.56 5.24 3.49
C LYS A 178 -2.50 5.14 1.97
N VAL A 179 -1.60 4.32 1.41
CA VAL A 179 -1.55 4.10 -0.04
C VAL A 179 -2.84 3.45 -0.54
N LEU A 180 -3.36 2.43 0.16
CA LEU A 180 -4.63 1.80 -0.21
C LEU A 180 -5.81 2.79 -0.14
N THR A 181 -5.79 3.72 0.82
CA THR A 181 -6.78 4.81 0.92
C THR A 181 -6.75 5.71 -0.32
N ILE A 182 -5.57 6.02 -0.84
CA ILE A 182 -5.41 6.82 -2.07
C ILE A 182 -5.89 6.03 -3.29
N VAL A 183 -5.51 4.75 -3.40
CA VAL A 183 -5.93 3.87 -4.50
C VAL A 183 -7.45 3.69 -4.52
N GLU A 184 -8.05 3.47 -3.35
CA GLU A 184 -9.50 3.39 -3.19
C GLU A 184 -10.18 4.66 -3.69
N HIS A 185 -9.71 5.83 -3.27
CA HIS A 185 -10.27 7.11 -3.72
C HIS A 185 -10.18 7.27 -5.24
N ILE A 186 -9.05 6.93 -5.85
CA ILE A 186 -8.85 7.00 -7.31
C ILE A 186 -9.83 6.07 -8.03
N TYR A 187 -9.89 4.80 -7.63
CA TYR A 187 -10.82 3.82 -8.23
C TYR A 187 -12.28 4.21 -8.00
N GLY A 188 -12.60 4.75 -6.82
CA GLY A 188 -13.93 5.26 -6.47
C GLY A 188 -14.38 6.42 -7.37
N LYS A 189 -13.45 7.30 -7.79
CA LYS A 189 -13.75 8.35 -8.77
C LYS A 189 -14.01 7.77 -10.16
N TRP A 190 -13.14 6.89 -10.64
CA TRP A 190 -13.33 6.28 -11.97
C TRP A 190 -14.53 5.33 -12.07
N THR A 191 -15.08 4.85 -10.96
CA THR A 191 -16.31 4.06 -10.95
C THR A 191 -17.58 4.91 -10.98
N ALA A 192 -17.47 6.19 -10.58
CA ALA A 192 -18.58 7.13 -10.57
C ALA A 192 -18.73 7.91 -11.89
N ASP A 193 -17.65 7.99 -12.67
CA ASP A 193 -17.58 8.57 -14.02
C ASP A 193 -18.03 7.57 -15.11
#